data_AF-A0A3L5H7T6-F1
#
_entry.id   AF-A0A3L5H7T6-F1
#
_cell.length_a   1.000
_cell.length_b   1.000
_cell.length_c   1.000
_cell.angle_alpha   90.00
_cell.angle_beta   90.00
_cell.angle_gamma   90.00
#
_symmetry.space_group_name_H-M   'P 1'
#
loop_
_entity.id
_entity.type
_entity.pdbx_description
1 polymer ?
#
loop_
_entity_poly.entity_id
_entity_poly.type
_entity_poly.pdbx_seq_one_letter_code
_entity_poly.pdbx_strand_id
1 'polypeptide(L)'
;MTRRTQFKGNSRSRRRERLKAKALANGVLACEEAISSEVLHRPTLSRAQIQAKGTHETPKRIEDAKPIKFMAQDVIWQQEEYRRNLERAAIVYANEFGHKQPETGVCLPNVALYAAGYRKSKQLTAR
;
A
#
# COMPACT_ATOMS: atom_id res chain seq x y z
N MET A 1 41.26 13.45 -35.54
CA MET A 1 41.61 12.11 -35.00
C MET A 1 41.67 12.19 -33.47
N THR A 2 40.62 11.80 -32.76
CA THR A 2 40.64 11.72 -31.30
C THR A 2 41.05 10.32 -30.85
N ARG A 3 42.29 10.15 -30.37
CA ARG A 3 42.76 8.92 -29.72
C ARG A 3 42.13 8.81 -28.32
N ARG A 4 40.87 8.36 -28.24
CA ARG A 4 40.29 7.91 -26.95
C ARG A 4 40.93 6.57 -26.60
N THR A 5 41.76 6.54 -25.56
CA THR A 5 42.24 5.30 -24.98
C THR A 5 41.03 4.51 -24.45
N GLN A 6 40.88 3.26 -24.86
CA GLN A 6 39.82 2.39 -24.34
C GLN A 6 39.99 2.27 -22.82
N PHE A 7 38.93 2.59 -22.08
CA PHE A 7 38.92 2.49 -20.62
C PHE A 7 38.99 1.01 -20.21
N LYS A 8 40.18 0.55 -19.76
CA LYS A 8 40.42 -0.84 -19.35
C LYS A 8 40.14 -1.09 -17.85
N GLY A 9 39.21 -0.33 -17.26
CA GLY A 9 38.86 -0.43 -15.84
C GLY A 9 39.88 0.17 -14.86
N ASN A 10 39.59 0.04 -13.56
CA ASN A 10 40.42 0.56 -12.47
C ASN A 10 41.65 -0.35 -12.19
N SER A 11 42.62 0.14 -11.40
CA SER A 11 43.84 -0.62 -11.09
C SER A 11 43.53 -1.96 -10.40
N ARG A 12 42.51 -1.96 -9.53
CA ARG A 12 42.07 -3.13 -8.77
C ARG A 12 41.41 -4.19 -9.65
N SER A 13 40.58 -3.81 -10.63
CA SER A 13 39.95 -4.75 -11.57
C SER A 13 41.00 -5.42 -12.44
N ARG A 14 41.95 -4.65 -12.98
CA ARG A 14 43.07 -5.20 -13.76
C ARG A 14 43.95 -6.15 -12.94
N ARG A 15 44.16 -5.87 -11.65
CA ARG A 15 44.88 -6.79 -10.75
C ARG A 15 44.11 -8.10 -10.56
N ARG A 16 42.78 -8.05 -10.36
CA ARG A 16 41.93 -9.24 -10.23
C ARG A 16 41.97 -10.11 -11.48
N GLU A 17 41.84 -9.52 -12.67
CA GLU A 17 41.93 -10.27 -13.93
C GLU A 17 43.28 -10.96 -14.10
N ARG A 18 44.39 -10.27 -13.78
CA ARG A 18 45.72 -10.88 -13.82
C ARG A 18 45.87 -12.03 -12.83
N LEU A 19 45.33 -11.88 -11.62
CA LEU A 19 45.37 -12.94 -10.61
C LEU A 19 44.49 -14.14 -11.01
N LYS A 20 43.31 -13.89 -11.61
CA LYS A 20 42.43 -14.92 -12.18
C LYS A 20 43.14 -15.69 -13.30
N ALA A 21 43.77 -14.98 -14.24
CA ALA A 21 44.55 -15.59 -15.31
C ALA A 21 45.75 -16.40 -14.77
N LYS A 22 46.45 -15.90 -13.74
CA LYS A 22 47.55 -16.63 -13.08
C LYS A 22 47.08 -17.88 -12.34
N ALA A 23 45.93 -17.81 -11.67
CA ALA A 23 45.35 -18.97 -10.97
C ALA A 23 45.00 -20.09 -11.96
N LEU A 24 44.35 -19.73 -13.08
CA LEU A 24 44.06 -20.65 -14.18
C LEU A 24 45.33 -21.25 -14.80
N ALA A 25 46.37 -20.43 -15.02
CA ALA A 25 47.64 -20.90 -15.56
C ALA A 25 48.39 -21.85 -14.61
N ASN A 26 48.21 -21.68 -13.29
CA ASN A 26 48.83 -22.53 -12.27
C ASN A 26 48.02 -23.82 -11.99
N GLY A 27 47.05 -24.17 -12.83
CA GLY A 27 46.29 -25.42 -12.71
C GLY A 27 45.35 -25.48 -11.50
N VAL A 28 45.21 -24.38 -10.75
CA VAL A 28 44.14 -24.25 -9.76
C VAL A 28 42.89 -24.10 -10.60
N LEU A 29 42.08 -25.17 -10.69
CA LEU A 29 40.72 -25.07 -11.17
C LEU A 29 40.09 -23.94 -10.39
N ALA A 30 39.93 -22.81 -11.04
CA ALA A 30 39.28 -21.68 -10.46
C ALA A 30 37.80 -22.04 -10.49
N CYS A 31 37.40 -22.94 -9.59
CA CYS A 31 36.00 -23.21 -9.29
C CYS A 31 35.37 -21.84 -9.16
N GLU A 32 34.31 -21.60 -9.92
CA GLU A 32 33.68 -20.30 -10.01
C GLU A 32 33.33 -19.76 -8.62
N GLU A 33 33.12 -20.65 -7.66
CA GLU A 33 33.01 -20.45 -6.20
C GLU A 33 34.16 -19.65 -5.56
N ALA A 34 35.42 -19.89 -5.92
CA ALA A 34 36.59 -19.19 -5.36
C ALA A 34 36.78 -17.78 -5.97
N ILE A 35 36.29 -17.57 -7.20
CA ILE A 35 36.27 -16.26 -7.87
C ILE A 35 35.01 -15.46 -7.47
N SER A 36 33.94 -16.16 -7.08
CA SER A 36 32.64 -15.71 -6.57
C SER A 36 32.71 -14.96 -5.22
N SER A 37 33.84 -14.33 -4.90
CA SER A 37 33.81 -13.11 -4.07
C SER A 37 32.98 -11.98 -4.72
N GLU A 38 32.55 -12.16 -5.98
CA GLU A 38 31.53 -11.40 -6.69
C GLU A 38 30.08 -11.86 -6.43
N VAL A 39 29.84 -12.80 -5.50
CA VAL A 39 28.61 -12.75 -4.70
C VAL A 39 28.78 -11.58 -3.74
N LEU A 40 28.81 -10.39 -4.32
CA LEU A 40 28.64 -9.14 -3.60
C LEU A 40 27.43 -9.36 -2.69
N HIS A 41 27.60 -9.11 -1.39
CA HIS A 41 26.47 -8.86 -0.52
C HIS A 41 25.59 -7.83 -1.23
N ARG A 42 24.55 -8.30 -1.92
CA ARG A 42 23.42 -7.45 -2.26
C ARG A 42 22.94 -6.94 -0.91
N PRO A 43 22.80 -5.63 -0.70
CA PRO A 43 22.15 -5.14 0.50
C PRO A 43 20.81 -5.86 0.57
N THR A 44 20.69 -6.79 1.52
CA THR A 44 19.43 -7.46 1.78
C THR A 44 18.46 -6.33 2.12
N LEU A 45 17.30 -6.32 1.45
CA LEU A 45 16.27 -5.34 1.72
C LEU A 45 16.07 -5.23 3.23
N SER A 46 15.89 -4.01 3.73
CA SER A 46 15.66 -3.80 5.15
C SER A 46 14.45 -4.62 5.59
N ARG A 47 14.42 -5.05 6.85
CA ARG A 47 13.32 -5.87 7.36
C ARG A 47 11.95 -5.21 7.13
N ALA A 48 11.89 -3.88 7.23
CA ALA A 48 10.71 -3.08 6.90
C ALA A 48 10.30 -3.20 5.41
N GLN A 49 11.26 -3.20 4.48
CA GLN A 49 10.99 -3.39 3.05
C GLN A 49 10.48 -4.81 2.74
N ILE A 50 10.98 -5.83 3.45
CA ILE A 50 10.51 -7.21 3.30
C ILE A 50 9.07 -7.33 3.82
N GLN A 51 8.76 -6.71 4.96
CA GLN A 51 7.40 -6.71 5.53
C GLN A 51 6.41 -5.91 4.68
N ALA A 52 6.84 -4.77 4.13
CA ALA A 52 6.00 -3.92 3.28
C ALA A 52 5.56 -4.60 1.97
N LYS A 53 6.28 -5.64 1.51
CA LYS A 53 5.87 -6.44 0.34
C LYS A 53 4.59 -7.24 0.60
N GLY A 54 4.22 -7.45 1.86
CA GLY A 54 3.03 -8.19 2.26
C GLY A 54 3.02 -9.65 1.80
N THR A 55 1.92 -10.33 2.10
CA THR A 55 1.62 -11.67 1.59
C THR A 55 0.95 -11.52 0.23
N HIS A 56 1.63 -11.94 -0.84
CA HIS A 56 1.07 -12.01 -2.18
C HIS A 56 0.74 -13.46 -2.53
N GLU A 57 -0.37 -13.67 -3.23
CA GLU A 57 -0.74 -14.99 -3.74
C GLU A 57 0.26 -15.37 -4.84
N THR A 58 1.18 -16.29 -4.56
CA THR A 58 2.04 -16.92 -5.56
C THR A 58 1.43 -18.26 -5.99
N PRO A 59 1.01 -18.41 -7.25
CA PRO A 59 0.49 -19.68 -7.74
C PRO A 59 1.61 -20.73 -7.75
N LYS A 60 1.27 -22.00 -7.54
CA LYS A 60 2.24 -23.12 -7.54
C LYS A 60 2.81 -23.40 -8.93
N ARG A 61 2.05 -23.06 -9.98
CA ARG A 61 2.40 -23.25 -11.38
C ARG A 61 1.99 -22.01 -12.18
N ILE A 62 2.58 -21.83 -13.35
CA ILE A 62 2.34 -20.64 -14.19
C ILE A 62 0.95 -20.70 -14.81
N GLU A 63 0.46 -21.89 -15.15
CA GLU A 63 -0.84 -22.10 -15.77
C GLU A 63 -2.01 -21.72 -14.84
N ASP A 64 -1.80 -21.85 -13.53
CA ASP A 64 -2.77 -21.51 -12.50
C ASP A 64 -2.74 -20.00 -12.15
N ALA A 65 -1.83 -19.23 -12.74
CA ALA A 65 -1.67 -17.82 -12.45
C ALA A 65 -2.85 -17.01 -13.00
N LYS A 66 -3.59 -16.35 -12.09
CA LYS A 66 -4.58 -15.36 -12.50
C LYS A 66 -3.87 -14.17 -13.15
N PRO A 67 -4.36 -13.66 -14.29
CA PRO A 67 -3.81 -12.44 -14.87
C PRO A 67 -3.94 -11.26 -13.90
N ILE A 68 -2.88 -10.45 -13.81
CA ILE A 68 -2.77 -9.29 -12.88
C ILE A 68 -3.98 -8.35 -12.98
N LYS A 69 -4.52 -8.16 -14.20
CA LYS A 69 -5.68 -7.30 -14.45
C LYS A 69 -6.90 -7.71 -13.61
N PHE A 70 -7.16 -9.02 -13.46
CA PHE A 70 -8.30 -9.51 -12.70
C PHE A 70 -8.06 -9.38 -11.20
N MET A 71 -6.86 -9.70 -10.71
CA MET A 71 -6.51 -9.52 -9.30
C MET A 71 -6.65 -8.05 -8.87
N ALA A 72 -6.21 -7.11 -9.70
CA ALA A 72 -6.36 -5.68 -9.43
C ALA A 72 -7.83 -5.26 -9.37
N GLN A 73 -8.67 -5.79 -10.27
CA GLN A 73 -10.10 -5.52 -10.28
C GLN A 73 -10.81 -6.08 -9.03
N ASP A 74 -10.45 -7.30 -8.62
CA ASP A 74 -11.00 -7.95 -7.41
C ASP A 74 -10.70 -7.12 -6.16
N VAL A 75 -9.48 -6.58 -6.03
CA VAL A 75 -9.10 -5.72 -4.89
C VAL A 75 -9.94 -4.44 -4.85
N ILE A 76 -10.17 -3.81 -6.00
CA ILE A 76 -11.02 -2.61 -6.09
C ILE A 76 -12.45 -2.94 -5.66
N TRP A 77 -13.00 -4.06 -6.14
CA TRP A 77 -14.35 -4.49 -5.77
C TRP A 77 -14.49 -4.83 -4.30
N GLN A 78 -13.51 -5.53 -3.71
CA GLN A 78 -13.50 -5.82 -2.28
C GLN A 78 -13.47 -4.54 -1.44
N GLN A 79 -12.70 -3.52 -1.87
CA GLN A 79 -12.66 -2.23 -1.20
C GLN A 79 -14.02 -1.51 -1.26
N GLU A 80 -14.65 -1.47 -2.43
CA GLU A 80 -15.97 -0.87 -2.62
C GLU A 80 -17.06 -1.58 -1.83
N GLU A 81 -17.04 -2.92 -1.82
CA GLU A 81 -17.98 -3.73 -1.06
C GLU A 81 -17.81 -3.50 0.45
N TYR A 82 -16.57 -3.49 0.95
CA TYR A 82 -16.30 -3.22 2.35
C TYR A 82 -16.80 -1.84 2.77
N ARG A 83 -16.58 -0.82 1.95
CA ARG A 83 -17.12 0.53 2.17
C ARG A 83 -18.65 0.51 2.23
N ARG A 84 -19.33 -0.13 1.27
CA ARG A 84 -20.80 -0.26 1.28
C ARG A 84 -21.29 -1.00 2.53
N ASN A 85 -20.56 -2.00 3.00
CA ASN A 85 -20.92 -2.73 4.22
C ASN A 85 -20.87 -1.83 5.47
N LEU A 86 -19.84 -0.99 5.58
CA LEU A 86 -19.76 0.02 6.66
C LEU A 86 -20.91 1.04 6.58
N GLU A 87 -21.23 1.52 5.38
CA GLU A 87 -22.36 2.44 5.17
C GLU A 87 -23.70 1.80 5.56
N ARG A 88 -23.94 0.55 5.16
CA ARG A 88 -25.13 -0.23 5.56
C ARG A 88 -25.21 -0.41 7.07
N ALA A 89 -24.10 -0.81 7.71
CA ALA A 89 -24.03 -0.98 9.16
C ALA A 89 -24.34 0.32 9.91
N ALA A 90 -23.82 1.46 9.41
CA ALA A 90 -24.09 2.77 9.98
C ALA A 90 -25.58 3.16 9.87
N ILE A 91 -26.23 2.86 8.75
CA ILE A 91 -27.67 3.11 8.55
C ILE A 91 -28.51 2.25 9.50
N VAL A 92 -28.21 0.94 9.58
CA VAL A 92 -28.90 0.02 10.51
C VAL A 92 -28.74 0.50 11.94
N TYR A 93 -27.52 0.86 12.35
CA TYR A 93 -27.25 1.38 13.67
C TYR A 93 -28.06 2.66 13.98
N ALA A 94 -28.07 3.62 13.06
CA ALA A 94 -28.82 4.87 13.22
C ALA A 94 -30.34 4.63 13.34
N ASN A 95 -30.86 3.63 12.61
CA ASN A 95 -32.28 3.30 12.60
C ASN A 95 -32.73 2.50 13.83
N GLU A 96 -31.97 1.48 14.23
CA GLU A 96 -32.34 0.53 15.28
C GLU A 96 -32.05 1.08 16.69
N PHE A 97 -30.95 1.80 16.88
CA PHE A 97 -30.55 2.32 18.18
C PHE A 97 -30.98 3.78 18.42
N GLY A 98 -31.89 4.30 17.59
CA GLY A 98 -32.56 5.59 17.83
C GLY A 98 -31.70 6.84 17.67
N HIS A 99 -30.49 6.72 17.11
CA HIS A 99 -29.62 7.86 16.81
C HIS A 99 -29.89 8.49 15.44
N LYS A 100 -31.15 8.52 14.99
CA LYS A 100 -31.51 9.34 13.84
C LYS A 100 -31.21 10.79 14.21
N GLN A 101 -30.36 11.45 13.42
CA GLN A 101 -30.32 12.91 13.45
C GLN A 101 -31.76 13.38 13.28
N PRO A 102 -32.30 14.23 14.17
CA PRO A 102 -33.65 14.72 14.00
C PRO A 102 -33.72 15.36 12.61
N GLU A 103 -34.67 14.91 11.78
CA GLU A 103 -34.96 15.54 10.50
C GLU A 103 -35.03 17.06 10.76
N THR A 104 -34.23 17.86 10.06
CA THR A 104 -34.27 19.32 10.16
C THR A 104 -35.65 19.78 9.71
N GLY A 105 -36.57 19.90 10.67
CA GLY A 105 -37.99 20.12 10.40
C GLY A 105 -38.96 19.40 11.35
N VAL A 106 -38.51 18.44 12.18
CA VAL A 106 -39.37 17.94 13.26
C VAL A 106 -39.54 19.08 14.27
N CYS A 107 -40.73 19.65 14.30
CA CYS A 107 -41.10 20.72 15.19
C CYS A 107 -40.59 20.43 16.61
N LEU A 108 -39.73 21.31 17.14
CA LEU A 108 -39.47 21.35 18.56
C LEU A 108 -40.83 21.30 19.27
N PRO A 109 -41.06 20.35 20.20
CA PRO A 109 -42.31 20.29 20.94
C PRO A 109 -42.63 21.67 21.49
N ASN A 110 -43.89 22.09 21.47
CA ASN A 110 -44.28 23.41 21.98
C ASN A 110 -43.73 23.69 23.40
N VAL A 111 -43.51 22.62 24.19
CA VAL A 111 -42.85 22.65 25.50
C VAL A 111 -41.39 23.12 25.43
N ALA A 112 -40.62 22.68 24.44
CA ALA A 112 -39.24 23.10 24.23
C ALA A 112 -39.15 24.55 23.75
N LEU A 113 -40.06 24.99 22.88
CA LEU A 113 -40.18 26.41 22.49
C LEU A 113 -40.59 27.29 23.68
N TYR A 114 -41.46 26.79 24.56
CA TYR A 114 -41.87 27.47 25.78
C TYR A 114 -40.70 27.61 26.77
N ALA A 115 -39.95 26.54 27.00
CA ALA A 115 -38.77 26.53 27.87
C ALA A 115 -37.63 27.41 27.33
N ALA A 116 -37.47 27.48 26.00
CA ALA A 116 -36.48 28.33 25.33
C ALA A 116 -36.90 29.83 25.24
N GLY A 117 -38.06 30.21 25.77
CA GLY A 117 -38.47 31.61 25.89
C GLY A 117 -38.99 32.26 24.60
N TYR A 118 -39.25 31.48 23.54
CA TYR A 118 -39.84 31.97 22.29
C TYR A 118 -41.35 32.23 22.44
N ARG A 119 -41.75 33.20 23.27
CA ARG A 119 -43.15 33.61 23.44
C ARG A 119 -43.53 34.57 22.30
N LYS A 120 -44.40 34.14 21.38
CA LYS A 120 -45.11 35.09 20.50
C LYS A 120 -46.23 35.76 21.30
N SER A 121 -45.92 36.87 21.99
CA SER A 121 -46.94 37.72 22.62
C SER A 121 -47.67 38.52 21.53
N LYS A 122 -48.68 37.92 20.89
CA LYS A 122 -49.68 38.73 20.19
C LYS A 122 -50.64 39.27 21.25
N GLN A 123 -50.67 40.60 21.43
CA GLN A 123 -51.75 41.26 22.16
C GLN A 123 -53.06 40.97 21.43
N LEU A 124 -53.83 40.02 21.95
CA LEU A 124 -55.22 39.83 21.56
C LEU A 124 -56.02 40.94 22.24
N THR A 125 -56.17 42.07 21.57
CA THR A 125 -57.21 43.05 21.92
C THR A 125 -58.52 42.58 21.32
N ALA A 126 -59.51 42.31 22.15
CA ALA A 126 -60.87 42.06 21.71
C ALA A 126 -61.39 43.28 20.92
N ARG A 127 -61.89 43.04 19.71
CA ARG A 127 -62.70 43.97 18.93
C ARG A 127 -64.04 43.32 18.67
#